data_AF-A0A090X9W8-F1
#
_entry.id   AF-A0A090X9W8-F1
#
_cell.length_a   1.000
_cell.length_b   1.000
_cell.length_c   1.000
_cell.angle_alpha   90.00
_cell.angle_beta   90.00
_cell.angle_gamma   90.00
#
_symmetry.space_group_name_H-M   'P 1'
#
loop_
_entity.id
_entity.type
_entity.pdbx_description
1 polymer ?
#
loop_
_entity_poly.entity_id
_entity_poly.type
_entity_poly.pdbx_seq_one_letter_code
_entity_poly.pdbx_strand_id
1 'polypeptide(L)'
;VWEGRMQEKSALSVYRSRKQDIRKEKLFDNSLESALLFEARTGVLRSRTYRAKFQETDTLCAACHNESETLEHLVLKCTGLRPR
;
A
#
# COMPACT_ATOMS: atom_id res chain seq x y z
N VAL A 1 0.28 30.41 5.41
CA VAL A 1 1.07 30.27 4.16
C VAL A 1 0.80 28.94 3.43
N TRP A 2 0.82 27.78 4.10
CA TRP A 2 0.54 26.49 3.45
C TRP A 2 -0.89 26.37 2.87
N GLU A 3 -1.90 26.70 3.67
CA GLU A 3 -3.30 26.55 3.27
C GLU A 3 -3.65 27.42 2.05
N GLY A 4 -3.20 28.68 2.03
CA GLY A 4 -3.37 29.58 0.87
C GLY A 4 -2.78 29.00 -0.43
N ARG A 5 -1.52 28.54 -0.40
CA ARG A 5 -0.87 27.91 -1.57
C ARG A 5 -1.53 26.61 -2.01
N MET A 6 -2.16 25.89 -1.09
CA MET A 6 -2.92 24.68 -1.40
C MET A 6 -4.22 25.00 -2.13
N GLN A 7 -4.94 26.05 -1.72
CA GLN A 7 -6.21 26.45 -2.32
C GLN A 7 -6.08 26.90 -3.78
N GLU A 8 -4.93 27.47 -4.15
CA GLU A 8 -4.62 27.90 -5.51
C GLU A 8 -4.44 26.72 -6.50
N LYS A 9 -4.18 25.50 -6.00
CA LYS A 9 -3.88 24.33 -6.85
C LYS A 9 -5.11 23.44 -7.01
N SER A 10 -5.72 23.47 -8.20
CA SER A 10 -6.86 22.60 -8.55
C SER A 10 -6.56 21.11 -8.40
N ALA A 11 -5.34 20.68 -8.70
CA ALA A 11 -4.87 19.30 -8.54
C ALA A 11 -4.90 18.80 -7.08
N LEU A 12 -4.96 19.69 -6.09
CA LEU A 12 -5.00 19.35 -4.66
C LEU A 12 -6.42 19.29 -4.08
N SER A 13 -7.46 19.22 -4.93
CA SER A 13 -8.87 19.23 -4.49
C SER A 13 -9.21 18.13 -3.47
N VAL A 14 -8.71 16.91 -3.69
CA VAL A 14 -8.88 15.77 -2.76
C VAL A 14 -8.07 15.97 -1.49
N TYR A 15 -6.85 16.48 -1.63
CA TYR A 15 -5.97 16.72 -0.50
C TYR A 15 -6.56 17.78 0.44
N ARG A 16 -7.04 18.92 -0.07
CA ARG A 16 -7.65 19.97 0.76
C ARG A 16 -8.96 19.57 1.43
N SER A 17 -9.74 18.68 0.81
CA SER A 17 -11.02 18.23 1.39
C SER A 17 -10.83 17.23 2.53
N ARG A 18 -9.67 16.58 2.60
CA ARG A 18 -9.38 15.51 3.58
C ARG A 18 -8.30 15.90 4.61
N LYS A 19 -7.31 16.71 4.24
CA LYS A 19 -6.18 17.12 5.08
C LYS A 19 -6.54 18.41 5.84
N GLN A 20 -7.15 18.25 7.01
CA GLN A 20 -7.56 19.38 7.85
C GLN A 20 -6.36 20.12 8.47
N ASP A 21 -5.30 19.39 8.83
CA ASP A 21 -4.10 19.96 9.46
C ASP A 21 -2.79 19.40 8.89
N ILE A 22 -1.71 20.19 8.98
CA ILE A 22 -0.35 19.67 8.78
C ILE A 22 0.14 19.06 10.08
N ARG A 23 0.00 17.75 10.20
CA ARG A 23 0.54 16.99 11.33
C ARG A 23 1.16 15.68 10.88
N LYS A 24 2.03 15.12 11.73
CA LYS A 24 2.55 13.77 11.55
C LYS A 24 1.43 12.77 11.79
N GLU A 25 1.19 11.89 10.83
CA GLU A 25 0.27 10.77 11.01
C GLU A 25 0.91 9.72 11.93
N LYS A 26 0.17 9.29 12.95
CA LYS A 26 0.64 8.28 13.93
C LYS A 26 0.38 6.84 13.51
N LEU A 27 -0.22 6.64 12.33
CA LEU A 27 -0.55 5.32 11.81
C LEU A 27 0.70 4.50 11.43
N PHE A 28 1.79 5.18 11.08
CA PHE A 28 3.04 4.54 10.69
C PHE A 28 4.12 4.88 11.71
N ASP A 29 4.68 3.85 12.33
CA ASP A 29 5.71 3.94 13.37
C ASP A 29 7.11 3.57 12.86
N ASN A 30 7.27 3.42 11.53
CA ASN A 30 8.49 2.95 10.86
C ASN A 30 8.92 1.53 11.23
N SER A 31 8.03 0.74 11.85
CA SER A 31 8.19 -0.70 11.94
C SER A 31 8.06 -1.36 10.56
N LEU A 32 8.50 -2.62 10.45
CA LEU A 32 8.32 -3.42 9.24
C LEU A 32 6.85 -3.56 8.90
N GLU A 33 6.01 -3.78 9.91
CA GLU A 33 4.57 -3.94 9.82
C GLU A 33 3.92 -2.68 9.26
N SER A 34 4.33 -1.51 9.75
CA SER A 34 3.84 -0.23 9.24
C SER A 34 4.26 0.04 7.79
N ALA A 35 5.47 -0.39 7.40
CA ALA A 35 5.92 -0.32 6.02
C ALA A 35 5.08 -1.22 5.11
N LEU A 36 4.83 -2.47 5.53
CA LEU A 36 3.95 -3.39 4.79
C LEU A 36 2.52 -2.86 4.66
N LEU A 37 1.97 -2.29 5.75
CA LEU A 37 0.65 -1.66 5.72
C LEU A 37 0.60 -0.48 4.75
N PHE A 38 1.64 0.37 4.75
CA PHE A 38 1.75 1.48 3.82
C PHE A 38 1.75 1.00 2.37
N GLU A 39 2.57 0.01 2.05
CA GLU A 39 2.68 -0.54 0.70
C GLU A 39 1.37 -1.18 0.24
N ALA A 40 0.73 -1.97 1.09
CA ALA A 40 -0.59 -2.55 0.84
C ALA A 40 -1.64 -1.48 0.56
N ARG A 41 -1.72 -0.46 1.43
CA ARG A 41 -2.70 0.62 1.33
C ARG A 41 -2.52 1.49 0.09
N THR A 42 -1.28 1.67 -0.37
CA THR A 42 -0.97 2.50 -1.55
C THR A 42 -0.92 1.69 -2.85
N GLY A 43 -1.16 0.38 -2.81
CA GLY A 43 -1.17 -0.49 -3.98
C GLY A 43 0.22 -0.78 -4.56
N VAL A 44 1.27 -0.60 -3.75
CA VAL A 44 2.68 -0.83 -4.14
C VAL A 44 3.33 -1.97 -3.36
N LEU A 45 2.53 -2.80 -2.69
CA LEU A 45 3.01 -4.02 -2.05
C LEU A 45 3.78 -4.85 -3.06
N ARG A 46 5.02 -5.20 -2.69
CA ARG A 46 5.99 -5.86 -3.57
C ARG A 46 5.71 -7.35 -3.79
N SER A 47 4.45 -7.66 -4.08
CA SER A 47 3.99 -9.02 -4.37
C SER A 47 4.63 -9.55 -5.66
N ARG A 48 4.60 -10.86 -5.86
CA ARG A 48 5.16 -11.48 -7.07
C ARG A 48 4.46 -11.00 -8.34
N THR A 49 3.15 -10.79 -8.30
CA THR A 49 2.41 -10.18 -9.41
C THR A 49 2.85 -8.73 -9.69
N TYR A 50 3.21 -7.95 -8.66
CA TYR A 50 3.79 -6.62 -8.87
C TYR A 50 5.19 -6.71 -9.51
N ARG A 51 6.04 -7.63 -9.03
CA ARG A 51 7.40 -7.84 -9.56
C ARG A 51 7.41 -8.35 -10.99
N ALA A 52 6.45 -9.20 -11.36
CA ALA A 52 6.30 -9.75 -12.70
C ALA A 52 6.10 -8.67 -13.79
N LYS A 53 5.73 -7.44 -13.41
CA LYS A 53 5.65 -6.30 -14.34
C LYS A 53 7.03 -5.79 -14.80
N PHE A 54 8.08 -6.08 -14.03
CA PHE A 54 9.43 -5.53 -14.24
C PHE A 54 10.49 -6.61 -14.42
N GLN A 55 10.18 -7.87 -14.08
CA GLN A 55 11.10 -9.00 -14.11
C GLN A 55 10.35 -10.26 -14.55
N GLU A 56 10.99 -11.13 -15.33
CA GLU A 56 10.44 -12.46 -15.61
C GLU A 56 10.52 -13.32 -14.34
N THR A 57 9.38 -13.43 -13.65
CA THR A 57 9.25 -14.22 -12.42
C THR A 57 7.85 -14.82 -12.38
N ASP A 58 7.75 -15.99 -11.76
CA ASP A 58 6.45 -16.62 -11.54
C ASP A 58 5.57 -15.76 -10.62
N THR A 59 4.27 -15.78 -10.86
CA THR A 59 3.27 -15.02 -10.11
C THR A 59 2.64 -15.83 -8.97
N LEU A 60 2.90 -17.13 -8.84
CA LEU A 60 2.33 -17.95 -7.77
C LEU A 60 2.70 -17.42 -6.38
N CYS A 61 1.73 -17.43 -5.46
CA CYS A 61 1.91 -17.02 -4.08
C CYS A 61 2.96 -17.85 -3.37
N ALA A 62 3.96 -17.17 -2.77
CA ALA A 62 5.03 -17.83 -2.03
C ALA A 62 4.56 -18.55 -0.75
N ALA A 63 3.36 -18.23 -0.26
CA ALA A 63 2.80 -18.87 0.94
C ALA A 63 1.97 -20.11 0.60
N CYS A 64 0.98 -19.99 -0.30
CA CYS A 64 0.05 -21.08 -0.60
C CYS A 64 0.39 -21.88 -1.87
N HIS A 65 1.22 -21.34 -2.76
CA HIS A 65 1.61 -21.93 -4.06
C HIS A 65 0.45 -22.32 -4.99
N ASN A 66 -0.77 -21.84 -4.73
CA ASN A 66 -1.98 -22.29 -5.44
C ASN A 66 -2.64 -21.19 -6.28
N GLU A 67 -2.48 -19.93 -5.90
CA GLU A 67 -3.04 -18.77 -6.60
C GLU A 67 -1.97 -17.70 -6.85
N SER A 68 -2.24 -16.75 -7.74
CA SER A 68 -1.34 -15.63 -7.97
C SER A 68 -1.23 -14.71 -6.75
N GLU A 69 -0.02 -14.22 -6.49
CA GLU A 69 0.30 -13.36 -5.36
C GLU A 69 -0.17 -11.93 -5.59
N THR A 70 -1.48 -11.71 -5.49
CA THR A 70 -2.09 -10.38 -5.54
C THR A 70 -2.27 -9.82 -4.13
N LEU A 71 -2.47 -8.50 -4.02
CA LEU A 71 -2.82 -7.86 -2.75
C LEU A 71 -4.11 -8.45 -2.17
N GLU A 72 -5.13 -8.66 -3.02
CA GLU A 72 -6.40 -9.27 -2.62
C GLU A 72 -6.19 -10.69 -2.08
N HIS A 73 -5.37 -11.50 -2.77
CA HIS A 73 -5.04 -12.84 -2.29
C HIS A 73 -4.35 -12.78 -0.94
N LEU A 74 -3.25 -12.02 -0.81
CA LEU A 74 -2.46 -11.93 0.42
C LEU A 74 -3.29 -11.41 1.61
N VAL A 75 -4.17 -10.43 1.42
CA VAL A 75 -4.90 -9.80 2.53
C VAL A 75 -6.18 -10.55 2.88
N LEU A 76 -6.90 -11.10 1.90
CA LEU A 76 -8.27 -11.60 2.10
C LEU A 76 -8.43 -13.11 1.91
N LYS A 77 -7.56 -13.78 1.14
CA LYS A 77 -7.82 -15.16 0.67
C LYS A 77 -6.72 -16.16 1.00
N CYS A 78 -5.51 -15.71 1.30
CA CYS A 78 -4.35 -16.60 1.40
C CYS A 78 -4.44 -17.51 2.62
N THR A 79 -4.67 -18.80 2.38
CA THR A 79 -4.70 -19.84 3.42
C THR A 79 -3.32 -20.25 3.93
N GLY A 80 -2.26 -19.88 3.20
CA GLY A 80 -0.87 -20.15 3.58
C GLY A 80 -0.32 -19.17 4.63
N LEU A 81 -0.93 -17.98 4.77
CA LEU A 81 -0.53 -17.02 5.78
C LEU A 81 -1.11 -17.42 7.14
N ARG A 82 -0.23 -17.56 8.13
CA ARG A 82 -0.62 -17.86 9.51
C ARG A 82 -0.15 -16.73 10.43
N PRO A 83 -1.02 -16.22 11.34
CA PRO A 83 -0.57 -15.34 12.41
C PRO A 83 0.53 -16.04 13.21
N ARG A 84 1.60 -15.32 13.54
CA ARG A 84 2.61 -15.79 14.49
C ARG A 84 2.18 -15.48 15.91
#